data_AF-A0A9E6BQG8-F1
#
_entry.id   AF-A0A9E6BQG8-F1
#
_cell.length_a   1.000
_cell.length_b   1.000
_cell.length_c   1.000
_cell.angle_alpha   90.00
_cell.angle_beta   90.00
_cell.angle_gamma   90.00
#
_symmetry.space_group_name_H-M   'P 1'
#
loop_
_entity.id
_entity.type
_entity.pdbx_description
1 polymer ?
#
loop_
_entity_poly.entity_id
_entity_poly.type
_entity_poly.pdbx_seq_one_letter_code
_entity_poly.pdbx_strand_id
1 'polypeptide(L)'
;MVREYQIAPEWRRTCWLAIVGLAAIGLTTYWIFRFVQNRGPLETALPCLFYAICAVGAALPLRWRLRIDQHGISRRRLGWDLWEWSDFASGRIRKRLWYVFYDPERPWWRRKLDLGIMAAEDRREVIAAINTHYRLPPPPKIPAVLTIRYGLRNSATFSPGGIRVANRGETHDYSWTDLQDAHITRTDPLRRDFVTLVITLPDREIALETMGQYGGASPRWRGATSEEINEYLFRHAPPDRICVSILGESLIRKTHIERKLRQVENTRREFRWIAIVSTPMLLAVLIWMATEEGVLRPAVLGALSFATVGALFIFMFRSLKQNEETLRKNMEQLEGNSEAAHEE
;
A
#
# COMPACT_ATOMS: atom_id res chain seq x y z
N MET A 1 -21.50 -25.25 0.30
CA MET A 1 -21.52 -24.43 -0.94
C MET A 1 -20.10 -23.97 -1.21
N VAL A 2 -19.56 -24.20 -2.42
CA VAL A 2 -18.22 -23.73 -2.79
C VAL A 2 -18.35 -22.38 -3.47
N ARG A 3 -17.68 -21.34 -2.95
CA ARG A 3 -17.62 -20.02 -3.59
C ARG A 3 -16.23 -19.83 -4.20
N GLU A 4 -16.17 -19.36 -5.45
CA GLU A 4 -14.91 -19.12 -6.17
C GLU A 4 -14.78 -17.63 -6.53
N TYR A 5 -13.65 -17.04 -6.18
CA TYR A 5 -13.30 -15.66 -6.43
C TYR A 5 -12.11 -15.55 -7.38
N GLN A 6 -12.07 -14.44 -8.11
CA GLN A 6 -11.01 -14.10 -9.03
C GLN A 6 -10.35 -12.77 -8.65
N ILE A 7 -9.23 -12.47 -9.29
CA ILE A 7 -8.61 -11.15 -9.22
C ILE A 7 -9.60 -10.06 -9.70
N ALA A 8 -9.55 -8.87 -9.09
CA ALA A 8 -10.48 -7.79 -9.37
C ALA A 8 -10.53 -7.46 -10.88
N PRO A 9 -11.69 -7.04 -11.43
CA PRO A 9 -11.82 -6.69 -12.86
C PRO A 9 -10.77 -5.69 -13.34
N GLU A 10 -10.43 -4.71 -12.50
CA GLU A 10 -9.48 -3.64 -12.83
C GLU A 10 -8.06 -4.19 -13.02
N TRP A 11 -7.60 -5.03 -12.09
CA TRP A 11 -6.32 -5.72 -12.20
C TRP A 11 -6.27 -6.68 -13.39
N ARG A 12 -7.38 -7.37 -13.72
CA ARG A 12 -7.46 -8.21 -14.93
C ARG A 12 -7.25 -7.39 -16.19
N ARG A 13 -7.89 -6.22 -16.30
CA ARG A 13 -7.70 -5.29 -17.43
C ARG A 13 -6.25 -4.82 -17.50
N THR A 14 -5.66 -4.42 -16.37
CA THR A 14 -4.25 -4.01 -16.30
C THR A 14 -3.30 -5.12 -16.76
N CYS A 15 -3.51 -6.37 -16.34
CA CYS A 15 -2.74 -7.52 -16.81
C CYS A 15 -2.86 -7.70 -18.32
N TRP A 16 -4.08 -7.63 -18.88
CA TRP A 16 -4.28 -7.75 -20.34
C TRP A 16 -3.61 -6.62 -21.11
N LEU A 17 -3.73 -5.37 -20.64
CA LEU A 17 -3.06 -4.23 -21.24
C LEU A 17 -1.54 -4.39 -21.20
N ALA A 18 -0.98 -4.89 -20.08
CA ALA A 18 0.43 -5.19 -19.96
C ALA A 18 0.88 -6.29 -20.95
N ILE A 19 0.11 -7.38 -21.08
CA ILE A 19 0.41 -8.47 -22.03
C ILE A 19 0.45 -7.94 -23.47
N VAL A 20 -0.59 -7.20 -23.88
CA VAL A 20 -0.69 -6.65 -25.24
C VAL A 20 0.40 -5.61 -25.49
N GLY A 21 0.65 -4.72 -24.53
CA GLY A 21 1.69 -3.70 -24.63
C GLY A 21 3.09 -4.29 -24.74
N LEU A 22 3.43 -5.27 -23.90
CA LEU A 22 4.73 -5.95 -23.94
C LEU A 22 4.92 -6.74 -25.25
N ALA A 23 3.88 -7.40 -25.75
CA ALA A 23 3.93 -8.07 -27.05
C ALA A 23 4.19 -7.06 -28.19
N ALA A 24 3.50 -5.91 -28.18
CA ALA A 24 3.72 -4.85 -29.17
C ALA A 24 5.15 -4.30 -29.10
N ILE A 25 5.67 -4.00 -27.91
CA ILE A 25 7.07 -3.56 -27.72
C ILE A 25 8.05 -4.62 -28.23
N GLY A 26 7.80 -5.92 -27.96
CA GLY A 26 8.63 -7.01 -28.47
C GLY A 26 8.67 -7.04 -30.00
N LEU A 27 7.51 -6.90 -30.66
CA LEU A 27 7.40 -6.86 -32.12
C LEU A 27 8.09 -5.62 -32.72
N THR A 28 7.91 -4.44 -32.11
CA THR A 28 8.61 -3.22 -32.53
C THR A 28 10.11 -3.36 -32.36
N THR A 29 10.57 -3.94 -31.24
CA THR A 29 11.99 -4.19 -30.98
C THR A 29 12.58 -5.15 -32.02
N TYR A 30 11.88 -6.24 -32.31
CA TYR A 30 12.24 -7.17 -33.38
C TYR A 30 12.41 -6.43 -34.70
N TRP A 31 11.43 -5.60 -35.07
CA TRP A 31 11.45 -4.87 -36.33
C TRP A 31 12.64 -3.90 -36.42
N ILE A 32 12.89 -3.10 -35.38
CA ILE A 32 14.01 -2.16 -35.33
C ILE A 32 15.34 -2.92 -35.44
N PHE A 33 15.55 -3.94 -34.62
CA PHE A 33 16.84 -4.63 -34.56
C PHE A 33 17.10 -5.38 -35.87
N ARG A 34 16.08 -6.07 -36.40
CA ARG A 34 16.23 -6.88 -37.60
C ARG A 34 16.35 -6.05 -38.86
N PHE A 35 15.50 -5.05 -39.05
CA PHE A 35 15.37 -4.33 -40.32
C PHE A 35 16.05 -2.96 -40.32
N VAL A 36 16.09 -2.25 -39.20
CA VAL A 36 16.68 -0.89 -39.13
C VAL A 36 18.16 -0.94 -38.77
N GLN A 37 18.56 -1.88 -37.91
CA GLN A 37 19.95 -2.02 -37.46
C GLN A 37 20.68 -3.20 -38.11
N ASN A 38 19.97 -4.04 -38.88
CA ASN A 38 20.50 -5.25 -39.51
C ASN A 38 21.30 -6.16 -38.54
N ARG A 39 20.80 -6.27 -37.30
CA ARG A 39 21.42 -7.08 -36.26
C ARG A 39 21.25 -8.56 -36.59
N GLY A 40 22.18 -9.37 -36.08
CA GLY A 40 22.10 -10.82 -36.17
C GLY A 40 20.81 -11.38 -35.54
N PRO A 41 20.36 -12.58 -35.93
CA PRO A 41 19.14 -13.18 -35.40
C PRO A 41 19.20 -13.40 -33.89
N LEU A 42 20.36 -13.77 -33.35
CA LEU A 42 20.56 -13.96 -31.89
C LEU A 42 20.45 -12.65 -31.12
N GLU A 43 21.10 -11.59 -31.60
CA GLU A 43 21.04 -10.25 -30.99
C GLU A 43 19.62 -9.67 -30.99
N THR A 44 18.82 -10.01 -32.00
CA THR A 44 17.40 -9.63 -32.09
C THR A 44 16.51 -10.50 -31.18
N ALA A 45 16.82 -11.79 -31.05
CA ALA A 45 16.00 -12.74 -30.29
C ALA A 45 16.02 -12.48 -28.79
N LEU A 46 17.17 -12.11 -28.22
CA LEU A 46 17.32 -11.87 -26.78
C LEU A 46 16.34 -10.84 -26.20
N PRO A 47 16.23 -9.60 -26.73
CA PRO A 47 15.26 -8.63 -26.21
C PRO A 47 13.82 -9.05 -26.46
N CYS A 48 13.52 -9.73 -27.58
CA CYS A 48 12.18 -10.26 -27.84
C CYS A 48 11.78 -11.33 -26.81
N LEU A 49 12.71 -12.23 -26.48
CA LEU A 49 12.53 -13.24 -25.45
C LEU A 49 12.29 -12.61 -24.07
N PHE A 50 13.03 -11.54 -23.74
CA PHE A 50 12.80 -10.79 -22.51
C PHE A 50 11.36 -10.26 -22.42
N TYR A 51 10.86 -9.57 -23.46
CA TYR A 51 9.48 -9.07 -23.46
C TYR A 51 8.44 -10.18 -23.42
N ALA A 52 8.70 -11.31 -24.10
CA ALA A 52 7.84 -12.49 -24.05
C ALA A 52 7.76 -13.07 -22.62
N ILE A 53 8.90 -13.21 -21.92
CA ILE A 53 8.94 -13.66 -20.52
C ILE A 53 8.17 -12.69 -19.62
N CYS A 54 8.34 -11.37 -19.80
CA CYS A 54 7.58 -10.36 -19.06
C CYS A 54 6.07 -10.47 -19.32
N ALA A 55 5.65 -10.69 -20.57
CA ALA A 55 4.24 -10.86 -20.94
C ALA A 55 3.64 -12.12 -20.29
N VAL A 56 4.37 -13.25 -20.31
CA VAL A 56 3.96 -14.47 -19.58
C VAL A 56 3.86 -14.21 -18.08
N GLY A 57 4.81 -13.47 -17.51
CA GLY A 57 4.76 -13.03 -16.12
C GLY A 57 3.51 -12.21 -15.79
N ALA A 58 3.13 -11.29 -16.66
CA ALA A 58 1.91 -10.48 -16.53
C ALA A 58 0.61 -11.30 -16.64
N ALA A 59 0.65 -12.49 -17.24
CA ALA A 59 -0.47 -13.42 -17.30
C ALA A 59 -0.61 -14.29 -16.03
N LEU A 60 0.43 -14.42 -15.20
CA LEU A 60 0.38 -15.25 -13.98
C LEU A 60 -0.73 -14.82 -12.99
N PRO A 61 -0.95 -13.52 -12.70
CA PRO A 61 -2.05 -13.09 -11.84
C PRO A 61 -3.43 -13.47 -12.37
N LEU A 62 -3.61 -13.61 -13.70
CA LEU A 62 -4.90 -14.00 -14.29
C LEU A 62 -5.28 -15.45 -13.96
N ARG A 63 -4.31 -16.31 -13.64
CA ARG A 63 -4.55 -17.70 -13.17
C ARG A 63 -4.89 -17.76 -11.68
N TRP A 64 -4.77 -16.65 -10.96
CA TRP A 64 -5.08 -16.59 -9.54
C TRP A 64 -6.57 -16.87 -9.31
N ARG A 65 -6.86 -17.79 -8.39
CA ARG A 65 -8.21 -18.13 -7.94
C ARG A 65 -8.21 -18.36 -6.44
N LEU A 66 -9.31 -18.03 -5.79
CA LEU A 66 -9.54 -18.33 -4.38
C LEU A 66 -10.86 -19.09 -4.26
N ARG A 67 -10.85 -20.22 -3.58
CA ARG A 67 -12.05 -21.00 -3.28
C ARG A 67 -12.25 -21.06 -1.78
N ILE A 68 -13.48 -20.83 -1.35
CA ILE A 68 -13.89 -20.96 0.04
C ILE A 68 -14.88 -22.11 0.13
N ASP A 69 -14.63 -23.03 1.05
CA ASP A 69 -15.48 -24.18 1.33
C ASP A 69 -15.52 -24.50 2.83
N GLN A 70 -16.09 -25.65 3.19
CA GLN A 70 -16.24 -26.08 4.58
C GLN A 70 -14.92 -26.45 5.28
N HIS A 71 -13.83 -26.69 4.53
CA HIS A 71 -12.53 -27.05 5.09
C HIS A 71 -11.63 -25.82 5.26
N GLY A 72 -11.76 -24.83 4.37
CA GLY A 72 -10.92 -23.65 4.42
C GLY A 72 -10.95 -22.80 3.17
N ILE A 73 -9.79 -22.20 2.91
CA ILE A 73 -9.51 -21.34 1.77
C ILE A 73 -8.45 -21.99 0.90
N SER A 74 -8.83 -22.41 -0.29
CA SER A 74 -7.92 -22.93 -1.30
C SER A 74 -7.52 -21.81 -2.25
N ARG A 75 -6.22 -21.52 -2.37
CA ARG A 75 -5.68 -20.54 -3.31
C ARG A 75 -4.92 -21.20 -4.44
N ARG A 76 -5.21 -20.81 -5.68
CA ARG A 76 -4.44 -21.21 -6.86
C ARG A 76 -3.44 -20.12 -7.25
N ARG A 77 -2.15 -20.47 -7.30
CA ARG A 77 -1.09 -19.66 -7.95
C ARG A 77 -0.46 -20.44 -9.10
N LEU A 78 0.48 -21.34 -8.76
CA LEU A 78 1.02 -22.36 -9.67
C LEU A 78 0.36 -23.73 -9.42
N GLY A 79 0.01 -24.00 -8.16
CA GLY A 79 -0.85 -25.11 -7.73
C GLY A 79 -1.86 -24.63 -6.70
N TRP A 80 -2.64 -25.55 -6.14
CA TRP A 80 -3.56 -25.29 -5.05
C TRP A 80 -2.82 -25.33 -3.70
N ASP A 81 -3.11 -24.35 -2.86
CA ASP A 81 -2.59 -24.17 -1.51
C ASP A 81 -3.77 -23.99 -0.56
N LEU A 82 -4.04 -24.99 0.28
CA LEU A 82 -5.17 -25.00 1.22
C LEU A 82 -4.75 -24.35 2.54
N TRP A 83 -5.55 -23.40 3.01
CA TRP A 83 -5.51 -22.78 4.33
C TRP A 83 -6.72 -23.25 5.11
N GLU A 84 -6.54 -24.14 6.07
CA GLU A 84 -7.65 -24.76 6.78
C GLU A 84 -8.25 -23.80 7.82
N TRP A 85 -9.53 -23.96 8.14
CA TRP A 85 -10.15 -23.19 9.23
C TRP A 85 -9.48 -23.44 10.58
N SER A 86 -8.95 -24.65 10.81
CA SER A 86 -8.12 -25.04 11.96
C SER A 86 -6.87 -24.16 12.10
N ASP A 87 -6.27 -23.75 10.97
CA ASP A 87 -5.09 -22.88 10.97
C ASP A 87 -5.43 -21.50 11.52
N PHE A 88 -6.59 -20.93 11.15
CA PHE A 88 -7.06 -19.64 11.65
C PHE A 88 -7.49 -19.73 13.12
N ALA A 89 -8.03 -20.86 13.56
CA ALA A 89 -8.41 -21.10 14.95
C ALA A 89 -7.21 -21.31 15.90
N SER A 90 -6.04 -21.67 15.35
CA SER A 90 -4.83 -21.96 16.13
C SER A 90 -4.24 -20.75 16.86
N GLY A 91 -4.53 -19.53 16.38
CA GLY A 91 -3.91 -18.31 16.90
C GLY A 91 -2.46 -18.07 16.42
N ARG A 92 -1.91 -18.90 15.53
CA ARG A 92 -0.56 -18.66 14.97
C ARG A 92 -0.55 -17.71 13.78
N ILE A 93 -1.66 -17.64 13.04
CA ILE A 93 -1.79 -16.79 11.85
C ILE A 93 -1.83 -15.32 12.27
N ARG A 94 -0.96 -14.52 11.67
CA ARG A 94 -0.91 -13.07 11.90
C ARG A 94 -1.57 -12.33 10.75
N LYS A 95 -2.50 -11.43 11.06
CA LYS A 95 -2.98 -10.42 10.11
C LYS A 95 -1.91 -9.35 9.91
N ARG A 96 -1.52 -9.12 8.67
CA ARG A 96 -0.62 -8.04 8.22
C ARG A 96 -1.41 -7.03 7.40
N LEU A 97 -0.83 -5.84 7.20
CA LEU A 97 -1.48 -4.77 6.42
C LEU A 97 -1.85 -5.25 5.01
N TRP A 98 -2.81 -4.57 4.40
CA TRP A 98 -3.30 -4.88 3.04
C TRP A 98 -3.95 -6.25 2.90
N TYR A 99 -4.64 -6.71 3.95
CA TYR A 99 -5.43 -7.95 3.94
C TYR A 99 -4.57 -9.20 3.66
N VAL A 100 -3.35 -9.20 4.22
CA VAL A 100 -2.40 -10.31 4.12
C VAL A 100 -2.44 -11.13 5.40
N PHE A 101 -2.63 -12.43 5.29
CA PHE A 101 -2.50 -13.37 6.39
C PHE A 101 -1.14 -14.08 6.29
N TYR A 102 -0.44 -14.17 7.42
CA TYR A 102 0.90 -14.72 7.50
C TYR A 102 0.94 -15.89 8.49
N ASP A 103 1.29 -17.07 8.00
CA ASP A 103 1.53 -18.27 8.81
C ASP A 103 3.04 -18.55 8.86
N PRO A 104 3.71 -18.40 10.01
CA PRO A 104 5.15 -18.67 10.13
C PRO A 104 5.52 -20.15 9.93
N GLU A 105 4.60 -21.08 10.21
CA GLU A 105 4.87 -22.53 10.19
C GLU A 105 4.83 -23.12 8.77
N ARG A 106 4.23 -22.41 7.81
CA ARG A 106 4.20 -22.83 6.40
C ARG A 106 5.58 -22.66 5.72
N PRO A 107 5.86 -23.39 4.63
CA PRO A 107 7.03 -23.14 3.79
C PRO A 107 7.03 -21.72 3.21
N TRP A 108 8.20 -21.10 3.05
CA TRP A 108 8.34 -19.67 2.73
C TRP A 108 7.52 -19.22 1.50
N TRP A 109 7.34 -20.07 0.49
CA TRP A 109 6.56 -19.79 -0.73
C TRP A 109 5.03 -19.85 -0.52
N ARG A 110 4.56 -20.41 0.60
CA ARG A 110 3.14 -20.54 1.01
C ARG A 110 2.79 -19.80 2.29
N ARG A 111 3.74 -19.12 2.95
CA ARG A 111 3.50 -18.39 4.22
C ARG A 111 2.50 -17.26 4.15
N LYS A 112 2.24 -16.71 2.96
CA LYS A 112 1.40 -15.53 2.78
C LYS A 112 0.13 -15.90 2.04
N LEU A 113 -1.02 -15.56 2.58
CA LEU A 113 -2.31 -15.48 1.88
C LEU A 113 -2.64 -14.00 1.68
N ASP A 114 -2.60 -13.55 0.44
CA ASP A 114 -2.79 -12.14 0.08
C ASP A 114 -4.14 -11.99 -0.62
N LEU A 115 -5.02 -11.18 -0.03
CA LEU A 115 -6.35 -10.87 -0.55
C LEU A 115 -6.41 -9.48 -1.22
N GLY A 116 -5.30 -8.74 -1.27
CA GLY A 116 -5.25 -7.36 -1.76
C GLY A 116 -5.60 -7.20 -3.24
N ILE A 117 -5.47 -8.27 -4.04
CA ILE A 117 -5.80 -8.28 -5.48
C ILE A 117 -7.28 -8.58 -5.76
N MET A 118 -8.08 -8.91 -4.74
CA MET A 118 -9.52 -9.16 -4.88
C MET A 118 -10.31 -7.86 -4.99
N ALA A 119 -11.52 -7.92 -5.57
CA ALA A 119 -12.46 -6.81 -5.51
C ALA A 119 -12.81 -6.49 -4.05
N ALA A 120 -13.18 -5.24 -3.76
CA ALA A 120 -13.42 -4.81 -2.38
C ALA A 120 -14.59 -5.56 -1.71
N GLU A 121 -15.63 -5.88 -2.48
CA GLU A 121 -16.80 -6.64 -2.02
C GLU A 121 -16.44 -8.08 -1.68
N ASP A 122 -15.91 -8.82 -2.67
CA ASP A 122 -15.41 -10.19 -2.49
C ASP A 122 -14.45 -10.29 -1.30
N ARG A 123 -13.53 -9.34 -1.19
CA ARG A 123 -12.54 -9.32 -0.10
C ARG A 123 -13.20 -9.16 1.28
N ARG A 124 -14.21 -8.30 1.41
CA ARG A 124 -14.95 -8.14 2.67
C ARG A 124 -15.64 -9.45 3.05
N GLU A 125 -16.24 -10.13 2.09
CA GLU A 125 -16.88 -11.43 2.31
C GLU A 125 -15.88 -12.50 2.77
N VAL A 126 -14.73 -12.60 2.10
CA VAL A 126 -13.67 -13.54 2.49
C VAL A 126 -13.13 -13.23 3.89
N ILE A 127 -12.93 -11.95 4.21
CA ILE A 127 -12.47 -11.54 5.55
C ILE A 127 -13.50 -11.88 6.61
N ALA A 128 -14.79 -11.66 6.35
CA ALA A 128 -15.86 -12.03 7.28
C ALA A 128 -15.87 -13.55 7.55
N ALA A 129 -15.70 -14.36 6.50
CA ALA A 129 -15.57 -15.82 6.65
C ALA A 129 -14.34 -16.20 7.48
N ILE A 130 -13.17 -15.61 7.22
CA ILE A 130 -11.95 -15.85 8.03
C ILE A 130 -12.19 -15.46 9.48
N ASN A 131 -12.79 -14.30 9.72
CA ASN A 131 -13.02 -13.74 11.05
C ASN A 131 -13.93 -14.62 11.92
N THR A 132 -14.77 -15.46 11.31
CA THR A 132 -15.61 -16.45 12.02
C THR A 132 -14.77 -17.52 12.73
N HIS A 133 -13.60 -17.85 12.17
CA HIS A 133 -12.69 -18.88 12.72
C HIS A 133 -11.40 -18.29 13.31
N TYR A 134 -11.14 -17.01 13.09
CA TYR A 134 -9.88 -16.38 13.44
C TYR A 134 -9.74 -16.19 14.95
N ARG A 135 -8.73 -16.85 15.52
CA ARG A 135 -8.27 -16.57 16.89
C ARG A 135 -7.13 -15.58 16.84
N LEU A 136 -7.26 -14.49 17.59
CA LEU A 136 -6.17 -13.52 17.73
C LEU A 136 -4.95 -14.19 18.37
N PRO A 137 -3.72 -13.99 17.82
CA PRO A 137 -2.50 -14.48 18.45
C PRO A 137 -2.36 -13.99 19.90
N PRO A 138 -1.57 -14.64 20.77
CA PRO A 138 -1.29 -14.11 22.11
C PRO A 138 -0.60 -12.74 22.04
N PRO A 139 -0.82 -11.84 23.01
CA PRO A 139 -0.21 -10.52 22.98
C PRO A 139 1.31 -10.63 23.07
N PRO A 140 2.06 -9.74 22.40
CA PRO A 140 3.50 -9.70 22.56
C PRO A 140 3.87 -9.41 24.03
N LYS A 141 5.05 -9.89 24.45
CA LYS A 141 5.59 -9.54 25.76
C LYS A 141 5.94 -8.06 25.75
N ILE A 142 5.25 -7.27 26.59
CA ILE A 142 5.48 -5.83 26.66
C ILE A 142 6.78 -5.57 27.44
N PRO A 143 7.77 -4.87 26.86
CA PRO A 143 8.98 -4.50 27.57
C PRO A 143 8.66 -3.47 28.68
N ALA A 144 9.53 -3.35 29.69
CA ALA A 144 9.35 -2.32 30.73
C ALA A 144 9.48 -0.90 30.16
N VAL A 145 10.41 -0.71 29.22
CA VAL A 145 10.63 0.53 28.50
C VAL A 145 10.58 0.24 27.01
N LEU A 146 9.80 1.01 26.27
CA LEU A 146 9.62 0.87 24.83
C LEU A 146 10.22 2.07 24.12
N THR A 147 11.20 1.84 23.24
CA THR A 147 11.84 2.91 22.47
C THR A 147 11.53 2.77 20.99
N ILE A 148 11.16 3.89 20.36
CA ILE A 148 10.99 4.00 18.92
C ILE A 148 11.81 5.17 18.38
N ARG A 149 12.34 5.01 17.17
CA ARG A 149 12.92 6.09 16.37
C ARG A 149 12.01 6.36 15.19
N TYR A 150 11.54 7.59 15.03
CA TYR A 150 10.62 7.97 13.96
C TYR A 150 11.15 9.21 13.23
N GLY A 151 11.04 9.23 11.90
CA GLY A 151 11.75 10.23 11.09
C GLY A 151 13.28 10.13 11.22
N LEU A 152 13.98 11.19 10.83
CA LEU A 152 15.45 11.21 10.76
C LEU A 152 16.15 11.46 12.11
N ARG A 153 15.55 12.26 12.99
CA ARG A 153 16.19 12.74 14.23
C ARG A 153 15.26 12.72 15.45
N ASN A 154 14.13 12.01 15.37
CA ASN A 154 13.18 11.95 16.46
C ASN A 154 13.17 10.55 17.08
N SER A 155 13.02 10.50 18.40
CA SER A 155 12.79 9.26 19.13
C SER A 155 11.81 9.50 20.26
N ALA A 156 10.99 8.49 20.54
CA ALA A 156 10.12 8.46 21.70
C ALA A 156 10.45 7.25 22.56
N THR A 157 10.48 7.45 23.87
CA THR A 157 10.66 6.40 24.87
C THR A 157 9.46 6.41 25.78
N PHE A 158 8.73 5.29 25.80
CA PHE A 158 7.58 5.07 26.66
C PHE A 158 8.05 4.27 27.87
N SER A 159 7.74 4.78 29.05
CA SER A 159 8.05 4.17 30.34
C SER A 159 6.79 4.14 31.19
N PRO A 160 6.77 3.40 32.32
CA PRO A 160 5.62 3.43 33.22
C PRO A 160 5.34 4.83 33.77
N GLY A 161 6.37 5.67 33.90
CA GLY A 161 6.24 7.04 34.41
C GLY A 161 5.79 8.07 33.38
N GLY A 162 5.83 7.76 32.07
CA GLY A 162 5.45 8.71 31.04
C GLY A 162 6.15 8.51 29.70
N ILE A 163 6.10 9.54 28.87
CA ILE A 163 6.61 9.59 27.51
C ILE A 163 7.76 10.60 27.45
N ARG A 164 8.94 10.15 27.00
CA ARG A 164 10.08 11.01 26.71
C ARG A 164 10.24 11.17 25.21
N VAL A 165 10.18 12.39 24.69
CA VAL A 165 10.36 12.71 23.27
C VAL A 165 11.65 13.48 23.09
N ALA A 166 12.56 12.93 22.28
CA ALA A 166 13.77 13.62 21.85
C ALA A 166 13.65 14.04 20.38
N ASN A 167 13.89 15.32 20.09
CA ASN A 167 13.85 15.90 18.74
C ASN A 167 14.94 16.96 18.61
N ARG A 168 15.81 16.85 17.60
CA ARG A 168 16.86 17.86 17.29
C ARG A 168 17.76 18.27 18.46
N GLY A 169 17.95 17.39 19.44
CA GLY A 169 18.79 17.64 20.62
C GLY A 169 18.01 18.11 21.85
N GLU A 170 16.75 18.50 21.68
CA GLU A 170 15.85 18.82 22.79
C GLU A 170 15.17 17.54 23.28
N THR A 171 15.00 17.41 24.59
CA THR A 171 14.31 16.31 25.24
C THR A 171 13.16 16.87 26.08
N HIS A 172 11.98 16.29 25.91
CA HIS A 172 10.78 16.68 26.62
C HIS A 172 10.16 15.46 27.28
N ASP A 173 9.81 15.61 28.55
CA ASP A 173 9.20 14.57 29.37
C ASP A 173 7.74 14.93 29.60
N TYR A 174 6.86 13.95 29.37
CA TYR A 174 5.41 14.05 29.53
C TYR A 174 4.95 12.97 30.48
N SER A 175 4.07 13.33 31.40
CA SER A 175 3.27 12.36 32.14
C SER A 175 2.25 11.70 31.21
N TRP A 176 1.79 10.49 31.54
CA TRP A 176 0.65 9.88 30.85
C TRP A 176 -0.63 10.72 30.96
N THR A 177 -0.73 11.56 31.97
CA THR A 177 -1.83 12.54 32.13
C THR A 177 -1.78 13.69 31.13
N ASP A 178 -0.61 13.96 30.54
CA ASP A 178 -0.43 15.01 29.53
C ASP A 178 -0.87 14.53 28.14
N LEU A 179 -1.15 13.23 27.99
CA LEU A 179 -1.69 12.67 26.76
C LEU A 179 -3.08 13.25 26.48
N GLN A 180 -3.18 14.06 25.43
CA GLN A 180 -4.45 14.67 25.04
C GLN A 180 -5.34 13.69 24.28
N ASP A 181 -4.75 12.95 23.35
CA ASP A 181 -5.43 11.98 22.47
C ASP A 181 -4.42 10.99 21.89
N ALA A 182 -4.81 9.72 21.79
CA ALA A 182 -4.08 8.67 21.09
C ALA A 182 -5.02 7.99 20.08
N HIS A 183 -4.93 8.43 18.83
CA HIS A 183 -5.79 7.94 17.76
C HIS A 183 -5.12 6.79 16.99
N ILE A 184 -5.69 5.60 17.15
CA ILE A 184 -5.26 4.36 16.52
C ILE A 184 -6.17 4.05 15.34
N THR A 185 -5.62 3.87 14.15
CA THR A 185 -6.37 3.42 12.96
C THR A 185 -5.94 2.01 12.58
N ARG A 186 -6.89 1.07 12.59
CA ARG A 186 -6.69 -0.34 12.20
C ARG A 186 -7.35 -0.61 10.85
N THR A 187 -6.94 -1.67 10.16
CA THR A 187 -7.62 -2.13 8.93
C THR A 187 -8.76 -3.09 9.18
N ASP A 188 -8.82 -3.68 10.37
CA ASP A 188 -9.79 -4.69 10.75
C ASP A 188 -9.92 -4.65 12.29
N PRO A 189 -11.13 -4.84 12.84
CA PRO A 189 -11.39 -4.72 14.28
C PRO A 189 -10.66 -5.79 15.11
N LEU A 190 -10.42 -6.98 14.55
CA LEU A 190 -9.73 -8.11 15.18
C LEU A 190 -8.21 -8.06 14.94
N ARG A 191 -7.61 -6.87 14.97
CA ARG A 191 -6.16 -6.64 14.89
C ARG A 191 -5.67 -5.91 16.13
N ARG A 192 -4.42 -6.20 16.53
CA ARG A 192 -3.70 -5.44 17.56
C ARG A 192 -2.78 -4.38 16.99
N ASP A 193 -2.28 -4.60 15.77
CA ASP A 193 -1.46 -3.60 15.11
C ASP A 193 -2.32 -2.49 14.48
N PHE A 194 -1.65 -1.40 14.12
CA PHE A 194 -2.25 -0.23 13.52
C PHE A 194 -1.59 0.10 12.17
N VAL A 195 -2.38 0.70 11.29
CA VAL A 195 -1.89 1.33 10.05
C VAL A 195 -1.28 2.68 10.40
N THR A 196 -2.01 3.43 11.22
CA THR A 196 -1.66 4.78 11.67
C THR A 196 -1.89 4.88 13.17
N LEU A 197 -0.97 5.52 13.86
CA LEU A 197 -1.10 5.93 15.25
C LEU A 197 -0.70 7.40 15.34
N VAL A 198 -1.55 8.22 15.93
CA VAL A 198 -1.29 9.63 16.20
C VAL A 198 -1.42 9.86 17.69
N ILE A 199 -0.32 10.25 18.34
CA ILE A 199 -0.28 10.61 19.75
C ILE A 199 -0.17 12.12 19.85
N THR A 200 -1.17 12.77 20.43
CA THR A 200 -1.24 14.21 20.63
C THR A 200 -0.84 14.55 22.07
N LEU A 201 0.21 15.36 22.19
CA LEU A 201 0.77 15.91 23.43
C LEU A 201 0.54 17.43 23.44
N PRO A 202 0.72 18.14 24.57
CA PRO A 202 0.34 19.55 24.70
C PRO A 202 0.96 20.48 23.66
N ASP A 203 2.19 20.20 23.23
CA ASP A 203 2.97 21.03 22.31
C ASP A 203 3.42 20.28 21.05
N ARG A 204 3.06 19.00 20.87
CA ARG A 204 3.54 18.19 19.73
C ARG A 204 2.68 16.97 19.41
N GLU A 205 2.92 16.42 18.22
CA GLU A 205 2.29 15.20 17.73
C GLU A 205 3.36 14.15 17.37
N ILE A 206 3.14 12.90 17.78
CA ILE A 206 3.90 11.73 17.32
C ILE A 206 3.01 10.96 16.34
N ALA A 207 3.31 11.10 15.04
CA ALA A 207 2.61 10.36 14.00
C ALA A 207 3.45 9.17 13.53
N LEU A 208 2.94 7.96 13.77
CA LEU A 208 3.50 6.71 13.29
C LEU A 208 2.61 6.16 12.19
N GLU A 209 3.18 5.99 11.00
CA GLU A 209 2.47 5.47 9.85
C GLU A 209 3.25 4.29 9.28
N THR A 210 2.54 3.20 9.01
CA THR A 210 3.12 2.08 8.29
C THR A 210 2.93 2.32 6.81
N MET A 211 4.02 2.59 6.09
CA MET A 211 3.95 2.63 4.63
C MET A 211 3.81 1.21 4.11
N GLY A 212 2.80 0.96 3.29
CA GLY A 212 2.88 -0.18 2.40
C GLY A 212 2.22 0.14 1.08
N GLN A 213 2.94 -0.09 0.00
CA GLN A 213 2.32 -0.49 -1.24
C GLN A 213 2.48 -2.01 -1.34
N TYR A 214 1.48 -2.65 -1.95
CA TYR A 214 1.41 -4.08 -2.32
C TYR A 214 2.66 -4.91 -2.00
N GLY A 215 2.59 -5.71 -0.92
CA GLY A 215 3.56 -6.79 -0.64
C GLY A 215 4.57 -6.54 0.49
N GLY A 216 4.65 -5.33 1.02
CA GLY A 216 5.50 -5.00 2.18
C GLY A 216 4.94 -3.85 3.00
N ALA A 217 4.83 -4.06 4.31
CA ALA A 217 4.53 -3.02 5.28
C ALA A 217 5.85 -2.62 5.96
N SER A 218 6.38 -1.46 5.61
CA SER A 218 7.58 -0.91 6.22
C SER A 218 7.16 0.23 7.15
N PRO A 219 7.28 0.05 8.47
CA PRO A 219 7.02 1.13 9.41
C PRO A 219 7.95 2.32 9.11
N ARG A 220 7.43 3.56 9.21
CA ARG A 220 8.27 4.78 9.17
C ARG A 220 9.07 4.98 10.46
N TRP A 221 9.02 4.01 11.37
CA TRP A 221 9.77 3.98 12.61
C TRP A 221 10.60 2.71 12.71
N ARG A 222 11.57 2.72 13.61
CA ARG A 222 12.41 1.57 13.99
C ARG A 222 12.31 1.34 15.49
N GLY A 223 12.59 0.11 15.93
CA GLY A 223 12.49 -0.31 17.33
C GLY A 223 11.30 -1.24 17.53
N ALA A 224 10.43 -0.89 18.48
CA ALA A 224 9.25 -1.68 18.80
C ALA A 224 8.29 -1.87 17.62
N THR A 225 7.63 -3.02 17.60
CA THR A 225 6.56 -3.36 16.65
C THR A 225 5.29 -2.57 16.95
N SER A 226 4.41 -2.45 15.95
CA SER A 226 3.09 -1.81 16.12
C SER A 226 2.23 -2.50 17.17
N GLU A 227 2.31 -3.82 17.30
CA GLU A 227 1.60 -4.57 18.34
C GLU A 227 2.12 -4.22 19.74
N GLU A 228 3.45 -4.18 19.93
CA GLU A 228 4.06 -3.79 21.20
C GLU A 228 3.67 -2.35 21.59
N ILE A 229 3.73 -1.41 20.64
CA ILE A 229 3.33 -0.01 20.88
C ILE A 229 1.86 0.07 21.28
N ASN A 230 0.97 -0.62 20.54
CA ASN A 230 -0.45 -0.63 20.83
C ASN A 230 -0.73 -1.17 22.24
N GLU A 231 -0.19 -2.35 22.57
CA GLU A 231 -0.38 -2.96 23.88
C GLU A 231 0.23 -2.11 25.01
N TYR A 232 1.36 -1.44 24.77
CA TYR A 232 1.96 -0.52 25.74
C TYR A 232 1.05 0.67 26.03
N LEU A 233 0.45 1.27 24.99
CA LEU A 233 -0.51 2.37 25.15
C LEU A 233 -1.74 1.93 25.95
N PHE A 234 -2.37 0.81 25.59
CA PHE A 234 -3.53 0.30 26.33
C PHE A 234 -3.24 -0.03 27.80
N ARG A 235 -1.98 -0.32 28.15
CA ARG A 235 -1.57 -0.61 29.53
C ARG A 235 -1.36 0.65 30.37
N HIS A 236 -0.88 1.75 29.77
CA HIS A 236 -0.36 2.89 30.53
C HIS A 236 -1.11 4.21 30.28
N ALA A 237 -1.68 4.41 29.09
CA ALA A 237 -2.44 5.61 28.78
C ALA A 237 -3.83 5.57 29.44
N PRO A 238 -4.38 6.74 29.84
CA PRO A 238 -5.77 6.81 30.30
C PRO A 238 -6.74 6.29 29.21
N PRO A 239 -7.70 5.42 29.54
CA PRO A 239 -8.53 4.74 28.55
C PRO A 239 -9.46 5.70 27.79
N ASP A 240 -9.85 6.82 28.41
CA ASP A 240 -10.64 7.90 27.81
C ASP A 240 -9.86 8.68 26.72
N ARG A 241 -8.54 8.53 26.68
CA ARG A 241 -7.65 9.19 25.71
C ARG A 241 -7.29 8.33 24.53
N ILE A 242 -7.70 7.06 24.51
CA ILE A 242 -7.40 6.14 23.40
C ILE A 242 -8.64 6.01 22.51
N CYS A 243 -8.52 6.46 21.27
CA CYS A 243 -9.55 6.29 20.25
C CYS A 243 -9.10 5.26 19.21
N VAL A 244 -9.92 4.23 18.96
CA VAL A 244 -9.65 3.24 17.90
C VAL A 244 -10.66 3.41 16.77
N SER A 245 -10.15 3.52 15.55
CA SER A 245 -10.92 3.63 14.31
C SER A 245 -10.58 2.50 13.35
N ILE A 246 -11.57 2.06 12.57
CA ILE A 246 -11.36 1.08 11.49
C ILE A 246 -11.33 1.82 10.15
N LEU A 247 -10.28 1.58 9.38
CA LEU A 247 -10.03 2.18 8.08
C LEU A 247 -11.20 1.89 7.14
N GLY A 248 -11.92 2.94 6.76
CA GLY A 248 -13.07 2.85 5.86
C GLY A 248 -14.43 2.71 6.55
N GLU A 249 -14.49 2.51 7.86
CA GLU A 249 -15.76 2.45 8.62
C GLU A 249 -15.99 3.70 9.48
N SER A 250 -14.93 4.34 10.00
CA SER A 250 -15.11 5.56 10.80
C SER A 250 -15.25 6.79 9.92
N LEU A 251 -16.25 7.62 10.23
CA LEU A 251 -16.30 9.04 9.90
C LEU A 251 -14.96 9.69 10.29
N ILE A 252 -14.11 9.90 9.30
CA ILE A 252 -12.78 10.45 9.47
C ILE A 252 -12.95 11.85 10.08
N ARG A 253 -12.33 12.14 11.24
CA ARG A 253 -12.33 13.52 11.78
C ARG A 253 -11.97 14.51 10.67
N LYS A 254 -12.74 15.59 10.52
CA LYS A 254 -12.56 16.62 9.48
C LYS A 254 -11.09 17.03 9.29
N THR A 255 -10.38 17.21 10.40
CA THR A 255 -8.95 17.54 10.44
C THR A 255 -8.04 16.54 9.71
N HIS A 256 -8.36 15.25 9.71
CA HIS A 256 -7.60 14.23 8.99
C HIS A 256 -7.90 14.26 7.49
N ILE A 257 -9.14 14.55 7.07
CA ILE A 257 -9.48 14.75 5.66
C ILE A 257 -8.75 15.98 5.12
N GLU A 258 -8.78 17.10 5.84
CA GLU A 258 -8.05 18.32 5.47
C GLU A 258 -6.55 18.04 5.32
N ARG A 259 -5.96 17.27 6.23
CA ARG A 259 -4.54 16.87 6.16
C ARG A 259 -4.25 16.04 4.91
N LYS A 260 -5.12 15.08 4.57
CA LYS A 260 -4.99 14.28 3.35
C LYS A 260 -5.18 15.11 2.08
N LEU A 261 -6.11 16.06 2.08
CA LEU A 261 -6.29 16.99 0.96
C LEU A 261 -5.02 17.82 0.73
N ARG A 262 -4.44 18.40 1.80
CA ARG A 262 -3.15 19.11 1.68
C ARG A 262 -2.02 18.20 1.18
N GLN A 263 -1.99 16.94 1.59
CA GLN A 263 -1.01 15.97 1.10
C GLN A 263 -1.19 15.70 -0.40
N VAL A 264 -2.42 15.49 -0.87
CA VAL A 264 -2.72 15.31 -2.30
C VAL A 264 -2.35 16.55 -3.10
N GLU A 265 -2.61 17.76 -2.59
CA GLU A 265 -2.20 19.02 -3.21
C GLU A 265 -0.67 19.14 -3.32
N ASN A 266 0.05 18.83 -2.25
CA ASN A 266 1.52 18.83 -2.24
C ASN A 266 2.07 17.81 -3.24
N THR A 267 1.56 16.58 -3.25
CA THR A 267 1.95 15.55 -4.22
C THR A 267 1.65 15.99 -5.66
N ARG A 268 0.52 16.66 -5.91
CA ARG A 268 0.19 17.23 -7.23
C ARG A 268 1.18 18.32 -7.63
N ARG A 269 1.62 19.14 -6.69
CA ARG A 269 2.64 20.18 -6.91
C ARG A 269 3.99 19.56 -7.26
N GLU A 270 4.41 18.53 -6.52
CA GLU A 270 5.64 17.77 -6.80
C GLU A 270 5.60 17.11 -8.19
N PHE A 271 4.49 16.46 -8.54
CA PHE A 271 4.35 15.85 -9.88
C PHE A 271 4.38 16.88 -11.01
N ARG A 272 3.78 18.06 -10.82
CA ARG A 272 3.91 19.16 -11.80
C ARG A 272 5.36 19.56 -11.98
N TRP A 273 6.12 19.70 -10.90
CA TRP A 273 7.55 20.02 -11.00
C TRP A 273 8.35 18.92 -11.70
N ILE A 274 8.12 17.65 -11.37
CA ILE A 274 8.76 16.52 -12.06
C ILE A 274 8.44 16.59 -13.56
N ALA A 275 7.18 16.79 -13.94
CA ALA A 275 6.79 16.90 -15.36
C ALA A 275 7.49 18.08 -16.06
N ILE A 276 7.55 19.23 -15.41
CA ILE A 276 8.20 20.45 -15.93
C ILE A 276 9.70 20.24 -16.13
N VAL A 277 10.38 19.47 -15.27
CA VAL A 277 11.83 19.24 -15.34
C VAL A 277 12.18 18.04 -16.24
N SER A 278 11.42 16.95 -16.16
CA SER A 278 11.71 15.72 -16.91
C SER A 278 11.45 15.86 -18.40
N THR A 279 10.42 16.64 -18.78
CA THR A 279 10.03 16.78 -20.20
C THR A 279 11.09 17.50 -21.04
N PRO A 280 11.65 18.66 -20.63
CA PRO A 280 12.75 19.31 -21.34
C PRO A 280 14.02 18.45 -21.38
N MET A 281 14.33 17.74 -20.30
CA MET A 281 15.50 16.85 -20.25
C MET A 281 15.36 15.71 -21.27
N LEU A 282 14.18 15.08 -21.34
CA LEU A 282 13.90 14.05 -22.33
C LEU A 282 13.99 14.62 -23.76
N LEU A 283 13.45 15.82 -23.99
CA LEU A 283 13.55 16.53 -25.28
C LEU A 283 15.01 16.81 -25.66
N ALA A 284 15.84 17.26 -24.72
CA ALA A 284 17.26 17.54 -24.95
C ALA A 284 18.03 16.28 -25.35
N VAL A 285 17.76 15.14 -24.69
CA VAL A 285 18.35 13.83 -25.03
C VAL A 285 17.93 13.40 -26.45
N LEU A 286 16.67 13.62 -26.82
CA LEU A 286 16.18 13.29 -28.16
C LEU A 286 16.82 14.18 -29.24
N ILE A 287 17.00 15.47 -28.97
CA ILE A 287 17.68 16.41 -29.86
C ILE A 287 19.16 16.00 -30.03
N TRP A 288 19.84 15.66 -28.93
CA TRP A 288 21.23 15.17 -28.99
C TRP A 288 21.36 13.95 -29.89
N MET A 289 20.53 12.93 -29.67
CA MET A 289 20.54 11.72 -30.52
C MET A 289 20.24 12.02 -32.00
N ALA A 290 19.41 13.03 -32.29
CA ALA A 290 19.11 13.46 -33.66
C ALA A 290 20.30 14.07 -34.39
N THR A 291 21.25 14.65 -33.65
CA THR A 291 22.47 15.22 -34.24
C THR A 291 23.50 14.16 -34.64
N GLU A 292 23.52 12.98 -33.98
CA GLU A 292 24.53 11.94 -34.22
C GLU A 292 24.08 10.85 -35.22
N GLU A 293 22.82 10.41 -35.19
CA GLU A 293 22.36 9.23 -35.96
C GLU A 293 21.37 9.55 -37.10
N GLY A 294 21.14 10.83 -37.40
CA GLY A 294 20.11 11.29 -38.33
C GLY A 294 18.71 11.31 -37.70
N VAL A 295 17.81 12.13 -38.26
CA VAL A 295 16.57 12.58 -37.59
C VAL A 295 15.54 11.47 -37.34
N LEU A 296 15.50 10.43 -38.18
CA LEU A 296 14.39 9.47 -38.19
C LEU A 296 14.35 8.54 -36.96
N ARG A 297 15.51 8.01 -36.54
CA ARG A 297 15.63 7.11 -35.37
C ARG A 297 15.24 7.78 -34.04
N PRO A 298 15.78 8.97 -33.69
CA PRO A 298 15.40 9.68 -32.48
C PRO A 298 13.97 10.22 -32.52
N ALA A 299 13.42 10.54 -33.69
CA ALA A 299 12.01 10.90 -33.80
C ALA A 299 11.09 9.73 -33.37
N VAL A 300 11.39 8.50 -33.83
CA VAL A 300 10.62 7.30 -33.46
C VAL A 300 10.79 6.94 -31.98
N LEU A 301 12.02 6.97 -31.46
CA LEU A 301 12.30 6.74 -30.03
C LEU A 301 11.66 7.82 -29.14
N GLY A 302 11.65 9.05 -29.61
CA GLY A 302 10.98 10.17 -28.96
C GLY A 302 9.49 9.98 -28.88
N ALA A 303 8.84 9.68 -30.01
CA ALA A 303 7.40 9.43 -30.04
C ALA A 303 6.98 8.29 -29.09
N LEU A 304 7.73 7.18 -29.06
CA LEU A 304 7.50 6.05 -28.14
C LEU A 304 7.69 6.42 -26.66
N SER A 305 8.73 7.20 -26.36
CA SER A 305 9.01 7.67 -25.00
C SER A 305 7.95 8.67 -24.52
N PHE A 306 7.54 9.60 -25.38
CA PHE A 306 6.47 10.55 -25.08
C PHE A 306 5.12 9.86 -24.89
N ALA A 307 4.80 8.85 -25.71
CA ALA A 307 3.56 8.10 -25.57
C ALA A 307 3.52 7.32 -24.25
N THR A 308 4.62 6.65 -23.88
CA THR A 308 4.69 5.85 -22.63
C THR A 308 4.72 6.74 -21.39
N VAL A 309 5.60 7.74 -21.34
CA VAL A 309 5.69 8.69 -20.22
C VAL A 309 4.41 9.52 -20.10
N GLY A 310 3.89 10.02 -21.23
CA GLY A 310 2.64 10.78 -21.27
C GLY A 310 1.44 9.98 -20.75
N ALA A 311 1.31 8.71 -21.16
CA ALA A 311 0.25 7.83 -20.66
C ALA A 311 0.36 7.59 -19.15
N LEU A 312 1.57 7.39 -18.62
CA LEU A 312 1.81 7.26 -17.17
C LEU A 312 1.44 8.53 -16.41
N PHE A 313 1.80 9.71 -16.94
CA PHE A 313 1.42 10.99 -16.33
C PHE A 313 -0.09 11.19 -16.31
N ILE A 314 -0.78 10.91 -17.43
CA ILE A 314 -2.24 11.02 -17.53
C ILE A 314 -2.91 10.07 -16.52
N PHE A 315 -2.43 8.83 -16.44
CA PHE A 315 -2.94 7.84 -15.49
C PHE A 315 -2.76 8.31 -14.03
N MET A 316 -1.58 8.78 -13.66
CA MET A 316 -1.31 9.29 -12.31
C MET A 316 -2.16 10.53 -11.98
N PHE A 317 -2.31 11.47 -12.92
CA PHE A 317 -3.18 12.64 -12.72
C PHE A 317 -4.64 12.25 -12.52
N ARG A 318 -5.15 11.28 -13.29
CA ARG A 318 -6.51 10.76 -13.12
C ARG A 318 -6.71 10.10 -11.76
N SER A 319 -5.75 9.29 -11.34
CA SER A 319 -5.77 8.63 -10.02
C SER A 319 -5.75 9.64 -8.87
N LEU A 320 -4.89 10.65 -8.92
CA LEU A 320 -4.86 11.72 -7.92
C LEU A 320 -6.17 12.50 -7.88
N LYS A 321 -6.75 12.82 -9.04
CA LYS A 321 -8.04 13.52 -9.13
C LYS A 321 -9.18 12.70 -8.52
N GLN A 322 -9.25 11.40 -8.80
CA GLN A 322 -10.25 10.51 -8.20
C GLN A 322 -10.10 10.41 -6.68
N ASN A 323 -8.87 10.36 -6.16
CA ASN A 323 -8.62 10.37 -4.72
C ASN A 323 -9.07 11.69 -4.08
N GLU A 324 -8.81 12.83 -4.72
CA GLU A 324 -9.26 14.15 -4.26
C GLU A 324 -10.78 14.23 -4.21
N GLU A 325 -11.47 13.82 -5.27
CA GLU A 325 -12.94 13.80 -5.35
C GLU A 325 -13.56 12.91 -4.27
N THR A 326 -12.95 11.74 -4.00
CA THR A 326 -13.40 10.84 -2.93
C THR A 326 -13.24 11.48 -1.55
N LEU A 327 -12.12 12.15 -1.30
CA LEU A 327 -11.89 12.85 -0.03
C LEU A 327 -12.85 14.02 0.17
N ARG A 328 -13.16 14.79 -0.88
CA ARG A 328 -14.14 15.88 -0.83
C ARG A 328 -15.55 15.37 -0.52
N LYS A 329 -16.00 14.32 -1.20
CA LYS A 329 -17.31 13.70 -0.91
C LYS A 329 -17.43 13.22 0.53
N ASN A 330 -16.38 12.61 1.06
CA ASN A 330 -16.36 12.19 2.47
C ASN A 330 -16.45 13.40 3.42
N MET A 331 -15.84 14.54 3.06
CA MET A 331 -15.92 15.77 3.84
C MET A 331 -17.33 16.36 3.85
N GLU A 332 -17.97 16.44 2.68
CA GLU A 332 -19.34 16.91 2.54
C GLU A 332 -20.33 16.04 3.32
N GLN A 333 -20.15 14.71 3.30
CA GLN A 333 -20.96 13.77 4.09
C GLN A 333 -20.79 13.97 5.60
N LEU A 334 -19.59 14.32 6.06
CA LEU A 334 -19.33 14.61 7.48
C LEU A 334 -20.00 15.91 7.93
N GLU A 335 -19.96 16.93 7.08
CA GLU A 335 -20.60 18.22 7.37
C GLU A 335 -22.13 18.05 7.43
N GLY A 336 -22.73 17.36 6.47
CA GLY A 336 -24.18 17.08 6.48
C GLY A 336 -24.64 16.24 7.67
N ASN A 337 -23.86 15.23 8.08
CA ASN A 337 -24.18 14.42 9.27
C ASN A 337 -24.04 15.22 10.59
N SER A 338 -23.15 16.22 10.63
CA SER A 338 -22.97 17.07 11.82
C SER A 338 -24.11 18.07 11.99
N GLU A 339 -24.67 18.57 10.90
CA GLU A 339 -25.84 19.47 10.92
C GLU A 339 -27.09 18.72 11.38
N ALA A 340 -27.33 17.52 10.82
CA ALA A 340 -28.46 16.68 11.22
C ALA A 340 -28.44 16.31 12.72
N ALA A 341 -27.25 16.06 13.28
CA ALA A 341 -27.09 15.74 14.71
C ALA A 341 -27.24 16.97 15.65
N HIS A 342 -27.34 18.19 15.12
CA HIS A 342 -27.61 19.40 15.91
C HIS A 342 -29.08 19.84 15.85
N GLU A 343 -29.86 19.30 14.92
CA GLU A 343 -31.30 19.56 14.81
C GLU A 343 -32.15 18.57 15.64
N GLU A 344 -31.57 17.43 16.05
CA GLU A 344 -32.13 16.49 17.04
C GLU A 344 -31.74 16.86 18.47
#